data_AF-A0A1V9Z5L9-F1
#
_entry.id   AF-A0A1V9Z5L9-F1
#
_cell.length_a   1.000
_cell.length_b   1.000
_cell.length_c   1.000
_cell.angle_alpha   90.00
_cell.angle_beta   90.00
_cell.angle_gamma   90.00
#
_symmetry.space_group_name_H-M   'P 1'
#
loop_
_entity.id
_entity.type
_entity.pdbx_description
1 polymer ?
#
loop_
_entity_poly.entity_id
_entity_poly.type
_entity_poly.pdbx_seq_one_letter_code
_entity_poly.pdbx_strand_id
1 'polypeptide(L)'
;MLRVTSMRLIRRRCFTSVASQLALDQVGIDSPEIRIETRQVPMHLAEDLLSAKKDEATGEYLHPRHWKYEMTTLMDVLKWKWNSTAPGAQVPTNEAELDAALPVLTPDFSMEIPWDHARITWLGHASVLLEVPVDGKGNKMTILTDPVFTARCSPVQWAGPKRYRPAPLQVNTLPNIDVVVISHNHYDHLDNTTIEQLAARFPNVQWFIPLDNSKFLTPLGVSNAQIIEQNWWDSTTISYKNSSSFTFSLVPVQHYSRRYFHDTNQSLWGGWVVQGLGGSFFFSGDTAYCSSFKAINHRFGKQSVSAIPIGAYGPREVLHNQHCDVAQAIQIHKDVNSASSLGIHWGTWVLTEEFYLEPKQDLERLMNNETDCLSDSFYCLDHGASKVVKWRLTN
;
A
#
# COMPACT_ATOMS: atom_id res chain seq x y z
N MET A 1 57.02 53.06 -2.40
CA MET A 1 57.04 52.12 -3.55
C MET A 1 57.65 50.83 -3.02
N LEU A 2 57.06 49.62 -3.04
CA LEU A 2 55.93 49.03 -3.74
C LEU A 2 54.99 48.30 -2.74
N ARG A 3 53.70 48.17 -3.12
CA ARG A 3 52.69 47.29 -2.51
C ARG A 3 52.79 45.88 -3.08
N VAL A 4 52.48 44.85 -2.27
CA VAL A 4 51.66 43.69 -2.69
C VAL A 4 50.84 43.20 -1.50
N THR A 5 49.54 43.04 -1.75
CA THR A 5 48.45 42.52 -0.88
C THR A 5 48.39 41.00 -0.93
N SER A 6 48.00 40.32 0.16
CA SER A 6 47.44 38.96 0.07
C SER A 6 46.38 38.69 1.15
N MET A 7 45.33 37.99 0.71
CA MET A 7 44.05 37.75 1.38
C MET A 7 44.15 36.72 2.51
N ARG A 8 43.33 36.91 3.55
CA ARG A 8 43.13 36.00 4.68
C ARG A 8 42.15 34.87 4.30
N LEU A 9 42.56 33.61 4.51
CA LEU A 9 41.66 32.46 4.62
C LEU A 9 41.60 32.03 6.09
N ILE A 10 40.40 32.04 6.68
CA ILE A 10 40.17 31.59 8.05
C ILE A 10 39.84 30.09 8.03
N ARG A 11 40.72 29.29 8.63
CA ARG A 11 40.43 27.91 9.07
C ARG A 11 39.77 27.97 10.46
N ARG A 12 38.74 27.16 10.69
CA ARG A 12 38.40 26.70 12.05
C ARG A 12 38.50 25.18 12.11
N ARG A 13 39.42 24.72 12.96
CA ARG A 13 39.65 23.35 13.39
C ARG A 13 38.60 22.97 14.45
N CYS A 14 38.18 21.71 14.48
CA CYS A 14 37.76 21.07 15.72
C CYS A 14 38.48 19.72 15.87
N PHE A 15 38.81 19.41 17.12
CA PHE A 15 39.83 18.48 17.59
C PHE A 15 39.45 17.00 17.44
N THR A 16 40.42 16.19 16.99
CA THR A 16 40.47 14.74 17.20
C THR A 16 41.27 14.44 18.47
N SER A 17 40.69 13.68 19.40
CA SER A 17 41.39 13.03 20.50
C SER A 17 41.59 11.56 20.15
N VAL A 18 42.85 11.13 20.18
CA VAL A 18 43.34 9.77 19.96
C VAL A 18 43.58 9.15 21.33
N ALA A 19 43.04 7.94 21.58
CA ALA A 19 43.73 6.83 22.25
C ALA A 19 42.74 5.76 22.72
N SER A 20 42.69 4.64 21.99
CA SER A 20 42.76 3.29 22.57
C SER A 20 42.70 2.27 21.44
N GLN A 21 43.87 2.02 20.84
CA GLN A 21 44.13 0.83 20.06
C GLN A 21 44.96 -0.08 20.95
N LEU A 22 44.48 -1.29 21.25
CA LEU A 22 45.32 -2.50 21.33
C LEU A 22 44.45 -3.76 21.52
N ALA A 23 44.79 -4.75 20.70
CA ALA A 23 44.53 -6.18 20.80
C ALA A 23 43.13 -6.71 20.44
N LEU A 24 43.00 -7.19 19.20
CA LEU A 24 42.86 -8.63 18.92
C LEU A 24 42.95 -8.86 17.40
N ASP A 25 44.06 -9.43 16.96
CA ASP A 25 44.18 -10.06 15.64
C ASP A 25 43.54 -11.46 15.67
N GLN A 26 43.10 -11.89 14.48
CA GLN A 26 42.62 -13.21 14.06
C GLN A 26 41.10 -13.44 14.14
N VAL A 27 40.39 -13.16 13.04
CA VAL A 27 39.72 -14.16 12.18
C VAL A 27 39.54 -13.51 10.80
N GLY A 28 40.08 -14.12 9.75
CA GLY A 28 39.77 -13.75 8.37
C GLY A 28 38.33 -14.15 8.03
N ILE A 29 37.48 -13.17 7.77
CA ILE A 29 36.18 -13.35 7.13
C ILE A 29 36.09 -12.30 6.02
N ASP A 30 36.21 -12.74 4.78
CA ASP A 30 35.84 -11.95 3.60
C ASP A 30 34.36 -11.57 3.74
N SER A 31 34.12 -10.34 4.14
CA SER A 31 32.80 -9.73 4.12
C SER A 31 32.52 -9.31 2.68
N PRO A 32 31.40 -9.70 2.06
CA PRO A 32 31.05 -9.18 0.74
C PRO A 32 30.87 -7.67 0.86
N GLU A 33 31.71 -6.91 0.18
CA GLU A 33 31.56 -5.46 0.03
C GLU A 33 30.17 -5.18 -0.55
N ILE A 34 29.26 -4.67 0.30
CA ILE A 34 28.02 -4.07 -0.14
C ILE A 34 28.41 -2.78 -0.86
N ARG A 35 28.53 -2.84 -2.19
CA ARG A 35 28.60 -1.65 -3.04
C ARG A 35 27.26 -0.92 -2.96
N ILE A 36 27.21 0.10 -2.12
CA ILE A 36 26.16 1.13 -2.20
C ILE A 36 26.52 2.01 -3.40
N GLU A 37 25.91 1.75 -4.56
CA GLU A 37 25.97 2.71 -5.66
C GLU A 37 25.24 3.98 -5.22
N THR A 38 25.99 5.05 -5.01
CA THR A 38 25.46 6.40 -4.79
C THR A 38 24.90 6.93 -6.11
N ARG A 39 23.69 6.53 -6.46
CA ARG A 39 22.90 7.28 -7.45
C ARG A 39 22.68 8.68 -6.93
N GLN A 40 22.97 9.68 -7.76
CA GLN A 40 22.60 11.06 -7.46
C GLN A 40 21.07 11.14 -7.37
N VAL A 41 20.56 11.34 -6.16
CA VAL A 41 19.14 11.51 -5.90
C VAL A 41 18.80 12.99 -6.11
N PRO A 42 17.86 13.33 -7.00
CA PRO A 42 17.35 14.68 -7.09
C PRO A 42 16.88 15.17 -5.71
N MET A 43 17.21 16.41 -5.35
CA MET A 43 16.97 16.95 -4.00
C MET A 43 15.52 16.80 -3.51
N HIS A 44 14.53 16.88 -4.42
CA HIS A 44 13.12 16.67 -4.10
C HIS A 44 12.79 15.23 -3.66
N LEU A 45 13.46 14.23 -4.22
CA LEU A 45 13.31 12.81 -3.83
C LEU A 45 13.95 12.54 -2.46
N ALA A 46 15.02 13.26 -2.09
CA ALA A 46 15.66 13.08 -0.79
C ALA A 46 14.77 13.52 0.38
N GLU A 47 13.94 14.55 0.18
CA GLU A 47 12.94 14.98 1.17
C GLU A 47 11.79 13.97 1.32
N ASP A 48 11.41 13.29 0.24
CA ASP A 48 10.41 12.21 0.28
C ASP A 48 10.90 10.99 1.06
N LEU A 49 12.21 10.76 1.14
CA LEU A 49 12.82 9.63 1.87
C LEU A 49 12.87 9.84 3.41
N LEU A 50 12.25 10.91 3.92
CA LEU A 50 12.21 11.19 5.35
C LEU A 50 11.10 10.40 6.05
N SER A 51 11.35 10.00 7.30
CA SER A 51 10.35 9.38 8.18
C SER A 51 9.16 10.31 8.43
N ALA A 52 8.01 9.72 8.78
CA ALA A 52 6.82 10.51 9.11
C ALA A 52 7.09 11.42 10.31
N LYS A 53 6.53 12.63 10.25
CA LYS A 53 6.59 13.61 11.34
C LYS A 53 5.25 13.66 12.03
N LYS A 54 5.30 13.85 13.35
CA LYS A 54 4.14 14.01 14.20
C LYS A 54 4.19 15.40 14.84
N ASP A 55 3.11 16.15 14.78
CA ASP A 55 2.97 17.42 15.46
C ASP A 55 2.85 17.17 16.97
N GLU A 56 3.72 17.80 17.76
CA GLU A 56 3.82 17.53 19.21
C GLU A 56 2.60 18.04 19.98
N ALA A 57 1.92 19.09 19.49
CA ALA A 57 0.81 19.73 20.19
C ALA A 57 -0.51 18.99 19.95
N THR A 58 -0.73 18.54 18.72
CA THR A 58 -1.97 17.90 18.29
C THR A 58 -1.88 16.38 18.30
N GLY A 59 -0.68 15.82 18.23
CA GLY A 59 -0.46 14.38 18.06
C GLY A 59 -0.79 13.89 16.64
N GLU A 60 -0.93 14.79 15.66
CA GLU A 60 -1.26 14.44 14.28
C GLU A 60 -0.01 14.15 13.46
N TYR A 61 -0.04 13.08 12.66
CA TYR A 61 0.94 12.84 11.61
C TYR A 61 0.76 13.87 10.47
N LEU A 62 1.88 14.35 9.95
CA LEU A 62 1.92 15.45 8.99
C LEU A 62 2.29 14.95 7.59
N HIS A 63 1.60 15.51 6.59
CA HIS A 63 2.02 15.38 5.19
C HIS A 63 3.35 16.10 4.93
N PRO A 64 4.22 15.56 4.07
CA PRO A 64 5.37 16.29 3.55
C PRO A 64 4.95 17.61 2.90
N ARG A 65 5.66 18.70 3.21
CA ARG A 65 5.26 20.08 2.83
C ARG A 65 5.10 20.27 1.33
N HIS A 66 5.88 19.56 0.52
CA HIS A 66 5.89 19.69 -0.94
C HIS A 66 4.78 18.91 -1.65
N TRP A 67 4.04 18.06 -0.95
CA TRP A 67 2.89 17.32 -1.50
C TRP A 67 1.64 18.20 -1.71
N LYS A 68 1.66 19.46 -1.25
CA LYS A 68 0.56 20.43 -1.39
C LYS A 68 -0.79 19.86 -0.93
N TYR A 69 -0.78 19.09 0.16
CA TYR A 69 -1.98 18.49 0.72
C TYR A 69 -2.86 19.56 1.39
N GLU A 70 -4.14 19.58 1.05
CA GLU A 70 -5.16 20.37 1.73
C GLU A 70 -6.34 19.45 2.12
N MET A 71 -6.67 19.40 3.42
CA MET A 71 -7.86 18.68 3.87
C MET A 71 -9.10 19.31 3.26
N THR A 72 -9.96 18.47 2.68
CA THR A 72 -11.27 18.88 2.23
C THR A 72 -12.07 19.46 3.39
N THR A 73 -12.59 20.67 3.24
CA THR A 73 -13.28 21.36 4.33
C THR A 73 -14.72 20.86 4.47
N LEU A 74 -15.32 21.07 5.65
CA LEU A 74 -16.75 20.82 5.85
C LEU A 74 -17.62 21.59 4.85
N MET A 75 -17.20 22.80 4.45
CA MET A 75 -17.94 23.61 3.48
C MET A 75 -17.89 22.98 2.09
N ASP A 76 -16.76 22.38 1.70
CA ASP A 76 -16.62 21.68 0.42
C ASP A 76 -17.51 20.43 0.40
N VAL A 77 -17.52 19.67 1.50
CA VAL A 77 -18.42 18.51 1.66
C VAL A 77 -19.89 18.93 1.64
N LEU A 78 -20.26 20.05 2.26
CA LEU A 78 -21.64 20.55 2.24
C LEU A 78 -22.07 21.03 0.85
N LYS A 79 -21.21 21.78 0.15
CA LYS A 79 -21.44 22.18 -1.25
C LYS A 79 -21.60 20.97 -2.15
N TRP A 80 -20.74 19.98 -1.97
CA TRP A 80 -20.82 18.71 -2.66
C TRP A 80 -22.18 18.03 -2.42
N LYS A 81 -22.56 17.80 -1.15
CA LYS A 81 -23.86 17.18 -0.82
C LYS A 81 -25.07 17.95 -1.34
N TRP A 82 -24.99 19.27 -1.42
CA TRP A 82 -26.06 20.11 -1.96
C TRP A 82 -26.21 19.97 -3.49
N ASN A 83 -25.09 19.80 -4.19
CA ASN A 83 -25.05 19.67 -5.65
C ASN A 83 -25.08 18.21 -6.14
N SER A 84 -24.90 17.25 -5.24
CA SER A 84 -24.84 15.81 -5.51
C SER A 84 -26.18 15.26 -6.01
N THR A 85 -26.16 14.60 -7.16
CA THR A 85 -27.22 13.67 -7.56
C THR A 85 -26.89 12.31 -6.93
N ALA A 86 -27.59 11.94 -5.85
CA ALA A 86 -27.50 10.69 -5.08
C ALA A 86 -26.42 9.67 -5.54
N PRO A 87 -25.31 9.49 -4.79
CA PRO A 87 -24.17 8.64 -5.17
C PRO A 87 -24.54 7.20 -5.56
N GLY A 88 -25.61 6.66 -4.98
CA GLY A 88 -26.07 5.28 -5.21
C GLY A 88 -27.01 5.07 -6.41
N ALA A 89 -27.42 6.13 -7.12
CA ALA A 89 -28.34 6.02 -8.25
C ALA A 89 -27.74 5.29 -9.48
N GLN A 90 -26.45 4.97 -9.41
CA GLN A 90 -25.65 4.50 -10.52
C GLN A 90 -25.37 2.99 -10.49
N VAL A 91 -25.67 2.31 -9.39
CA VAL A 91 -25.52 0.85 -9.26
C VAL A 91 -26.86 0.17 -9.58
N PRO A 92 -26.90 -0.78 -10.54
CA PRO A 92 -28.12 -1.54 -10.82
C PRO A 92 -28.69 -2.21 -9.57
N THR A 93 -30.01 -2.11 -9.37
CA THR A 93 -30.71 -2.82 -8.29
C THR A 93 -31.03 -4.26 -8.66
N ASN A 94 -30.96 -4.60 -9.95
CA ASN A 94 -31.17 -5.94 -10.47
C ASN A 94 -29.89 -6.78 -10.28
N GLU A 95 -29.99 -7.87 -9.53
CA GLU A 95 -28.85 -8.75 -9.22
C GLU A 95 -28.27 -9.42 -10.47
N ALA A 96 -29.10 -9.83 -11.43
CA ALA A 96 -28.63 -10.45 -12.67
C ALA A 96 -27.86 -9.45 -13.56
N GLU A 97 -28.26 -8.17 -13.55
CA GLU A 97 -27.52 -7.11 -14.24
C GLU A 97 -26.17 -6.85 -13.57
N LEU A 98 -26.13 -6.83 -12.23
CA LEU A 98 -24.87 -6.74 -11.48
C LEU A 98 -23.97 -7.95 -11.70
N ASP A 99 -24.52 -9.16 -11.74
CA ASP A 99 -23.76 -10.38 -11.98
C ASP A 99 -23.19 -10.44 -13.39
N ALA A 100 -23.91 -9.91 -14.38
CA ALA A 100 -23.41 -9.79 -15.75
C ALA A 100 -22.29 -8.74 -15.88
N ALA A 101 -22.37 -7.63 -15.14
CA ALA A 101 -21.40 -6.54 -15.22
C ALA A 101 -20.16 -6.71 -14.32
N LEU A 102 -20.35 -7.28 -13.12
CA LEU A 102 -19.33 -7.48 -12.09
C LEU A 102 -19.51 -8.84 -11.40
N PRO A 103 -19.23 -9.96 -12.08
CA PRO A 103 -19.43 -11.28 -11.49
C PRO A 103 -18.60 -11.46 -10.21
N VAL A 104 -19.15 -12.23 -9.26
CA VAL A 104 -18.41 -12.68 -8.07
C VAL A 104 -18.11 -14.16 -8.24
N LEU A 105 -16.85 -14.44 -8.46
CA LEU A 105 -16.32 -15.78 -8.69
C LEU A 105 -15.88 -16.40 -7.37
N THR A 106 -15.92 -17.72 -7.29
CA THR A 106 -15.26 -18.44 -6.21
C THR A 106 -13.78 -18.61 -6.57
N PRO A 107 -12.82 -18.10 -5.75
CA PRO A 107 -11.40 -18.26 -6.04
C PRO A 107 -10.99 -19.73 -6.13
N ASP A 108 -10.20 -20.07 -7.15
CA ASP A 108 -9.59 -21.39 -7.29
C ASP A 108 -8.13 -21.37 -6.81
N PHE A 109 -7.90 -21.88 -5.60
CA PHE A 109 -6.56 -21.97 -5.03
C PHE A 109 -5.79 -23.23 -5.45
N SER A 110 -6.40 -24.13 -6.22
CA SER A 110 -5.80 -25.40 -6.65
C SER A 110 -4.83 -25.25 -7.82
N MET A 111 -4.95 -24.17 -8.59
CA MET A 111 -4.01 -23.86 -9.66
C MET A 111 -2.56 -23.79 -9.15
N GLU A 112 -1.67 -24.48 -9.85
CA GLU A 112 -0.23 -24.45 -9.58
C GLU A 112 0.34 -23.07 -9.91
N ILE A 113 1.24 -22.59 -9.05
CA ILE A 113 1.94 -21.32 -9.24
C ILE A 113 3.39 -21.67 -9.59
N PRO A 114 3.88 -21.34 -10.81
CA PRO A 114 5.28 -21.55 -11.15
C PRO A 114 6.24 -20.86 -10.17
N TRP A 115 7.41 -21.43 -9.95
CA TRP A 115 8.38 -21.00 -8.94
C TRP A 115 8.84 -19.53 -9.04
N ASP A 116 8.83 -18.97 -10.25
CA ASP A 116 9.22 -17.61 -10.60
C ASP A 116 8.03 -16.67 -10.78
N HIS A 117 6.82 -17.12 -10.43
CA HIS A 117 5.56 -16.38 -10.50
C HIS A 117 4.93 -16.21 -9.11
N ALA A 118 3.93 -15.36 -9.03
CA ALA A 118 3.04 -15.20 -7.89
C ALA A 118 1.58 -15.26 -8.39
N ARG A 119 0.65 -15.64 -7.52
CA ARG A 119 -0.78 -15.51 -7.79
C ARG A 119 -1.33 -14.33 -7.00
N ILE A 120 -2.04 -13.45 -7.69
CA ILE A 120 -2.78 -12.34 -7.08
C ILE A 120 -4.28 -12.61 -7.25
N THR A 121 -5.03 -12.56 -6.16
CA THR A 121 -6.49 -12.76 -6.15
C THR A 121 -7.16 -11.51 -5.59
N TRP A 122 -8.11 -10.96 -6.32
CA TRP A 122 -8.85 -9.79 -5.85
C TRP A 122 -10.06 -10.22 -5.04
N LEU A 123 -10.13 -9.85 -3.76
CA LEU A 123 -11.24 -10.21 -2.86
C LEU A 123 -12.28 -9.08 -2.73
N GLY A 124 -12.15 -8.07 -3.60
CA GLY A 124 -12.95 -6.85 -3.59
C GLY A 124 -12.28 -5.71 -2.83
N HIS A 125 -12.61 -4.48 -3.22
CA HIS A 125 -12.07 -3.24 -2.65
C HIS A 125 -10.53 -3.23 -2.65
N ALA A 126 -9.89 -2.94 -1.53
CA ALA A 126 -8.44 -3.02 -1.33
C ALA A 126 -7.96 -4.39 -0.79
N SER A 127 -8.86 -5.37 -0.64
CA SER A 127 -8.51 -6.71 -0.18
C SER A 127 -7.93 -7.56 -1.30
N VAL A 128 -6.62 -7.84 -1.20
CA VAL A 128 -5.88 -8.65 -2.16
C VAL A 128 -5.18 -9.78 -1.44
N LEU A 129 -5.30 -10.99 -1.98
CA LEU A 129 -4.51 -12.14 -1.54
C LEU A 129 -3.35 -12.35 -2.52
N LEU A 130 -2.13 -12.17 -2.04
CA LEU A 130 -0.91 -12.45 -2.78
C LEU A 130 -0.28 -13.75 -2.28
N GLU A 131 0.00 -14.65 -3.20
CA GLU A 131 0.59 -15.96 -2.94
C GLU A 131 1.90 -16.10 -3.71
N VAL A 132 3.02 -16.17 -2.99
CA VAL A 132 4.37 -16.31 -3.57
C VAL A 132 4.92 -17.69 -3.18
N PRO A 133 5.20 -18.59 -4.12
CA PRO A 133 5.86 -19.87 -3.83
C PRO A 133 7.19 -19.63 -3.09
N VAL A 134 7.42 -20.39 -2.01
CA VAL A 134 8.66 -20.32 -1.20
C VAL A 134 9.52 -21.57 -1.27
N ASP A 135 8.98 -22.68 -1.75
CA ASP A 135 9.76 -23.80 -2.24
C ASP A 135 9.05 -24.52 -3.40
N GLY A 136 9.72 -25.51 -4.00
CA GLY A 136 9.12 -26.43 -4.97
C GLY A 136 8.31 -27.56 -4.33
N LYS A 137 7.93 -27.46 -3.04
CA LYS A 137 7.19 -28.48 -2.28
C LYS A 137 5.77 -28.01 -1.95
N GLY A 138 5.28 -26.99 -2.65
CA GLY A 138 3.93 -26.44 -2.50
C GLY A 138 3.77 -25.46 -1.34
N ASN A 139 4.84 -25.09 -0.63
CA ASN A 139 4.77 -24.02 0.36
C ASN A 139 4.78 -22.65 -0.35
N LYS A 140 4.03 -21.71 0.21
CA LYS A 140 3.91 -20.34 -0.28
C LYS A 140 3.78 -19.37 0.88
N MET A 141 4.30 -18.16 0.70
CA MET A 141 4.04 -17.00 1.53
C MET A 141 2.70 -16.41 1.07
N THR A 142 1.73 -16.34 1.98
CA THR A 142 0.39 -15.82 1.71
C THR A 142 0.19 -14.52 2.46
N ILE A 143 0.10 -13.42 1.71
CA ILE A 143 -0.05 -12.05 2.22
C ILE A 143 -1.46 -11.57 1.90
N LEU A 144 -2.15 -11.03 2.89
CA LEU A 144 -3.48 -10.44 2.74
C LEU A 144 -3.40 -8.93 3.02
N THR A 145 -3.87 -8.10 2.08
CA THR A 145 -3.89 -6.64 2.23
C THR A 145 -5.27 -6.18 2.70
N ASP A 146 -5.33 -5.19 3.58
CA ASP A 146 -6.55 -4.45 4.00
C ASP A 146 -7.84 -5.30 3.97
N PRO A 147 -7.92 -6.36 4.79
CA PRO A 147 -9.00 -7.33 4.66
C PRO A 147 -10.32 -6.78 5.19
N VAL A 148 -11.35 -6.77 4.34
CA VAL A 148 -12.73 -6.42 4.71
C VAL A 148 -13.74 -7.39 4.10
N PHE A 149 -14.24 -8.30 4.92
CA PHE A 149 -15.23 -9.32 4.54
C PHE A 149 -16.66 -9.01 5.01
N THR A 150 -16.85 -7.94 5.80
CA THR A 150 -18.19 -7.53 6.26
C THR A 150 -19.02 -6.88 5.16
N ALA A 151 -20.32 -6.75 5.43
CA ALA A 151 -21.27 -6.16 4.50
C ALA A 151 -21.18 -4.63 4.45
N ARG A 152 -20.75 -3.98 5.54
CA ARG A 152 -20.64 -2.52 5.64
C ARG A 152 -19.28 -2.07 6.12
N CYS A 153 -18.69 -1.08 5.43
CA CYS A 153 -17.52 -0.35 5.90
C CYS A 153 -17.94 0.73 6.92
N SER A 154 -18.20 0.29 8.15
CA SER A 154 -18.78 1.13 9.20
C SER A 154 -18.40 0.60 10.58
N PRO A 155 -18.38 1.46 11.62
CA PRO A 155 -18.25 0.98 13.00
C PRO A 155 -19.36 0.01 13.42
N VAL A 156 -20.50 0.01 12.71
CA VAL A 156 -21.67 -0.83 13.00
C VAL A 156 -22.25 -1.43 11.73
N GLN A 157 -22.76 -2.66 11.79
CA GLN A 157 -23.29 -3.36 10.59
C GLN A 157 -24.74 -2.98 10.22
N TRP A 158 -25.41 -2.15 11.02
CA TRP A 158 -26.77 -1.66 10.75
C TRP A 158 -26.84 -0.29 10.06
N ALA A 159 -25.72 0.45 9.98
CA ALA A 159 -25.62 1.77 9.33
C ALA A 159 -24.29 1.93 8.58
N GLY A 160 -24.20 2.91 7.68
CA GLY A 160 -23.03 3.17 6.84
C GLY A 160 -23.09 2.46 5.47
N PRO A 161 -22.11 2.64 4.58
CA PRO A 161 -22.16 2.13 3.22
C PRO A 161 -22.24 0.60 3.19
N LYS A 162 -23.17 0.05 2.41
CA LYS A 162 -23.30 -1.41 2.20
C LYS A 162 -22.63 -1.78 0.88
N ARG A 163 -21.87 -2.88 0.86
CA ARG A 163 -21.27 -3.39 -0.38
C ARG A 163 -22.37 -3.85 -1.32
N TYR A 164 -22.24 -3.52 -2.60
CA TYR A 164 -23.17 -3.97 -3.64
C TYR A 164 -22.71 -5.26 -4.32
N ARG A 165 -21.45 -5.65 -4.14
CA ARG A 165 -20.95 -7.01 -4.45
C ARG A 165 -20.51 -7.70 -3.16
N PRO A 166 -20.95 -8.94 -2.87
CA PRO A 166 -20.51 -9.69 -1.69
C PRO A 166 -19.01 -9.97 -1.73
N ALA A 167 -18.42 -10.29 -0.57
CA ALA A 167 -17.06 -10.82 -0.55
C ALA A 167 -17.02 -12.21 -1.22
N PRO A 168 -16.04 -12.50 -2.09
CA PRO A 168 -15.90 -13.82 -2.72
C PRO A 168 -15.66 -14.97 -1.75
N LEU A 169 -15.14 -14.65 -0.56
CA LEU A 169 -14.81 -15.59 0.50
C LEU A 169 -15.31 -15.06 1.84
N GLN A 170 -15.37 -15.95 2.80
CA GLN A 170 -15.53 -15.62 4.21
C GLN A 170 -14.21 -15.86 4.94
N VAL A 171 -14.01 -15.25 6.11
CA VAL A 171 -12.76 -15.42 6.87
C VAL A 171 -12.50 -16.89 7.19
N ASN A 172 -13.52 -17.74 7.33
CA ASN A 172 -13.38 -19.18 7.60
C ASN A 172 -13.07 -20.04 6.35
N THR A 173 -13.19 -19.50 5.14
CA THR A 173 -12.87 -20.19 3.87
C THR A 173 -11.56 -19.74 3.24
N LEU A 174 -10.90 -18.71 3.80
CA LEU A 174 -9.56 -18.29 3.36
C LEU A 174 -8.55 -19.46 3.45
N PRO A 175 -7.52 -19.50 2.58
CA PRO A 175 -6.36 -20.35 2.80
C PRO A 175 -5.59 -19.88 4.05
N ASN A 176 -4.54 -20.61 4.43
CA ASN A 176 -3.66 -20.16 5.51
C ASN A 176 -3.06 -18.79 5.17
N ILE A 177 -3.12 -17.84 6.11
CA ILE A 177 -2.56 -16.50 5.96
C ILE A 177 -1.30 -16.41 6.84
N ASP A 178 -0.18 -16.05 6.24
CA ASP A 178 1.09 -15.89 6.96
C ASP A 178 1.26 -14.45 7.44
N VAL A 179 0.83 -13.48 6.62
CA VAL A 179 0.97 -12.06 6.91
C VAL A 179 -0.30 -11.30 6.51
N VAL A 180 -0.73 -10.36 7.36
CA VAL A 180 -1.66 -9.30 6.99
C VAL A 180 -0.92 -7.96 6.99
N VAL A 181 -1.10 -7.16 5.94
CA VAL A 181 -0.63 -5.78 5.88
C VAL A 181 -1.84 -4.84 5.92
N ILE A 182 -1.75 -3.79 6.75
CA ILE A 182 -2.77 -2.73 6.85
C ILE A 182 -2.16 -1.43 6.34
N SER A 183 -2.85 -0.71 5.44
CA SER A 183 -2.38 0.58 4.92
C SER A 183 -2.72 1.75 5.86
N HIS A 184 -3.95 1.77 6.42
CA HIS A 184 -4.44 2.81 7.33
C HIS A 184 -5.73 2.36 8.06
N ASN A 185 -6.32 3.22 8.88
CA ASN A 185 -7.38 2.84 9.84
C ASN A 185 -8.82 3.15 9.42
N HIS A 186 -9.10 3.52 8.16
CA HIS A 186 -10.48 3.71 7.70
C HIS A 186 -11.25 2.37 7.72
N TYR A 187 -12.58 2.44 7.87
CA TYR A 187 -13.41 1.25 8.10
C TYR A 187 -13.48 0.29 6.91
N ASP A 188 -13.17 0.76 5.72
CA ASP A 188 -13.06 -0.01 4.47
C ASP A 188 -11.66 -0.62 4.24
N HIS A 189 -10.70 -0.36 5.14
CA HIS A 189 -9.35 -0.96 5.12
C HIS A 189 -8.99 -1.71 6.40
N LEU A 190 -9.61 -1.33 7.53
CA LEU A 190 -9.45 -1.94 8.85
C LEU A 190 -10.83 -2.23 9.45
N ASP A 191 -11.39 -3.38 9.09
CA ASP A 191 -12.72 -3.82 9.55
C ASP A 191 -12.65 -4.66 10.83
N ASN A 192 -13.28 -4.17 11.90
CA ASN A 192 -13.19 -4.77 13.23
C ASN A 192 -13.52 -6.26 13.25
N THR A 193 -14.65 -6.64 12.64
CA THR A 193 -15.13 -8.02 12.65
C THR A 193 -14.22 -8.94 11.85
N THR A 194 -13.71 -8.47 10.71
CA THR A 194 -12.72 -9.22 9.92
C THR A 194 -11.44 -9.43 10.71
N ILE A 195 -10.89 -8.40 11.36
CA ILE A 195 -9.67 -8.52 12.17
C ILE A 195 -9.87 -9.53 13.31
N GLU A 196 -10.98 -9.43 14.03
CA GLU A 196 -11.32 -10.35 15.13
C GLU A 196 -11.39 -11.81 14.65
N GLN A 197 -12.07 -12.06 13.53
CA GLN A 197 -12.18 -13.40 12.95
C GLN A 197 -10.82 -13.93 12.46
N LEU A 198 -9.98 -13.07 11.87
CA LEU A 198 -8.64 -13.44 11.41
C LEU A 198 -7.72 -13.78 12.57
N ALA A 199 -7.73 -12.96 13.63
CA ALA A 199 -6.94 -13.20 14.84
C ALA A 199 -7.32 -14.52 15.51
N ALA A 200 -8.61 -14.82 15.59
CA ALA A 200 -9.12 -16.08 16.15
C ALA A 200 -8.74 -17.30 15.28
N ARG A 201 -8.78 -17.17 13.94
CA ARG A 201 -8.52 -18.28 13.02
C ARG A 201 -7.03 -18.56 12.81
N PHE A 202 -6.21 -17.51 12.77
CA PHE A 202 -4.79 -17.59 12.40
C PHE A 202 -3.90 -17.06 13.55
N PRO A 203 -3.71 -17.81 14.64
CA PRO A 203 -3.00 -17.32 15.83
C PRO A 203 -1.50 -17.07 15.63
N ASN A 204 -0.94 -17.41 14.46
CA ASN A 204 0.46 -17.20 14.12
C ASN A 204 0.66 -16.14 13.03
N VAL A 205 -0.41 -15.57 12.48
CA VAL A 205 -0.32 -14.54 11.43
C VAL A 205 0.43 -13.32 11.97
N GLN A 206 1.32 -12.75 11.16
CA GLN A 206 2.00 -11.50 11.51
C GLN A 206 1.23 -10.31 10.94
N TRP A 207 1.15 -9.22 11.69
CA TRP A 207 0.41 -8.01 11.34
C TRP A 207 1.39 -6.87 11.15
N PHE A 208 1.54 -6.43 9.90
CA PHE A 208 2.35 -5.26 9.55
C PHE A 208 1.42 -4.07 9.39
N ILE A 209 1.60 -3.08 10.26
CA ILE A 209 0.71 -1.92 10.33
C ILE A 209 1.52 -0.62 10.46
N PRO A 210 0.98 0.54 10.06
CA PRO A 210 1.64 1.82 10.30
C PRO A 210 1.61 2.17 11.80
N LEU A 211 2.54 3.02 12.25
CA LEU A 211 2.59 3.48 13.64
C LEU A 211 1.24 3.93 14.22
N ASP A 212 1.05 3.66 15.50
CA ASP A 212 -0.12 4.00 16.32
C ASP A 212 -1.44 3.36 15.87
N ASN A 213 -1.40 2.28 15.09
CA ASN A 213 -2.57 1.50 14.69
C ASN A 213 -2.81 0.28 15.59
N SER A 214 -1.82 -0.17 16.37
CA SER A 214 -1.94 -1.31 17.29
C SER A 214 -3.09 -1.17 18.28
N LYS A 215 -3.41 0.06 18.69
CA LYS A 215 -4.55 0.41 19.56
C LYS A 215 -5.91 -0.01 19.00
N PHE A 216 -6.04 -0.22 17.68
CA PHE A 216 -7.26 -0.69 17.04
C PHE A 216 -7.30 -2.21 16.86
N LEU A 217 -6.15 -2.88 16.80
CA LEU A 217 -6.05 -4.32 16.58
C LEU A 217 -6.03 -5.12 17.90
N THR A 218 -5.33 -4.60 18.91
CA THR A 218 -5.19 -5.30 20.20
C THR A 218 -6.52 -5.56 20.92
N PRO A 219 -7.52 -4.65 20.92
CA PRO A 219 -8.82 -4.94 21.53
C PRO A 219 -9.63 -6.01 20.77
N LEU A 220 -9.25 -6.32 19.52
CA LEU A 220 -9.89 -7.31 18.66
C LEU A 220 -9.23 -8.69 18.76
N GLY A 221 -8.32 -8.89 19.73
CA GLY A 221 -7.68 -10.18 19.99
C GLY A 221 -6.35 -10.41 19.27
N VAL A 222 -5.82 -9.41 18.57
CA VAL A 222 -4.46 -9.50 17.98
C VAL A 222 -3.41 -9.32 19.08
N SER A 223 -2.51 -10.29 19.23
CA SER A 223 -1.43 -10.21 20.22
C SER A 223 -0.37 -9.20 19.81
N ASN A 224 0.14 -8.42 20.77
CA ASN A 224 1.28 -7.51 20.55
C ASN A 224 2.51 -8.23 19.97
N ALA A 225 2.72 -9.52 20.30
CA ALA A 225 3.83 -10.30 19.77
C ALA A 225 3.72 -10.61 18.26
N GLN A 226 2.53 -10.40 17.66
CA GLN A 226 2.28 -10.57 16.24
C GLN A 226 2.27 -9.24 15.49
N ILE A 227 2.27 -8.10 16.19
CA ILE A 227 2.16 -6.77 15.59
C ILE A 227 3.55 -6.19 15.36
N ILE A 228 3.77 -5.72 14.15
CA ILE A 228 4.97 -4.99 13.72
C ILE A 228 4.48 -3.62 13.24
N GLU A 229 4.61 -2.62 14.11
CA GLU A 229 4.32 -1.22 13.76
C GLU A 229 5.56 -0.59 13.09
N GLN A 230 5.36 0.05 11.94
CA GLN A 230 6.44 0.68 11.18
C GLN A 230 6.17 2.16 10.90
N ASN A 231 7.23 2.96 10.89
CA ASN A 231 7.23 4.29 10.31
C ASN A 231 7.50 4.21 8.79
N TRP A 232 7.27 5.30 8.06
CA TRP A 232 7.69 5.40 6.67
C TRP A 232 9.18 5.13 6.53
N TRP A 233 9.48 4.28 5.56
CA TRP A 233 10.80 3.79 5.19
C TRP A 233 11.46 2.83 6.17
N ASP A 234 10.79 2.48 7.27
CA ASP A 234 11.20 1.36 8.10
C ASP A 234 11.06 0.06 7.30
N SER A 235 11.80 -0.95 7.70
CA SER A 235 11.78 -2.25 7.04
C SER A 235 12.01 -3.33 8.08
N THR A 236 11.29 -4.44 7.96
CA THR A 236 11.46 -5.59 8.83
C THR A 236 11.44 -6.85 7.98
N THR A 237 12.48 -7.67 8.16
CA THR A 237 12.62 -8.94 7.47
C THR A 237 12.15 -10.06 8.37
N ILE A 238 11.23 -10.89 7.89
CA ILE A 238 10.82 -12.12 8.55
C ILE A 238 11.43 -13.32 7.83
N SER A 239 11.96 -14.26 8.60
CA SER A 239 12.37 -15.57 8.08
C SER A 239 11.15 -16.46 7.95
N TYR A 240 10.93 -17.03 6.77
CA TYR A 240 9.89 -17.99 6.50
C TYR A 240 10.45 -19.40 6.45
N LYS A 241 9.95 -20.29 7.32
CA LYS A 241 10.30 -21.72 7.42
C LYS A 241 11.82 -21.99 7.36
N ASN A 242 12.63 -21.08 7.91
CA ASN A 242 14.10 -21.16 7.97
C ASN A 242 14.82 -21.31 6.62
N SER A 243 14.20 -20.97 5.49
CA SER A 243 14.80 -21.16 4.16
C SER A 243 14.54 -19.99 3.19
N SER A 244 13.70 -19.04 3.58
CA SER A 244 13.38 -17.87 2.77
C SER A 244 13.20 -16.65 3.67
N SER A 245 13.32 -15.46 3.10
CA SER A 245 13.07 -14.21 3.80
C SER A 245 12.23 -13.28 2.95
N PHE A 246 11.37 -12.53 3.63
CA PHE A 246 10.58 -11.46 3.06
C PHE A 246 10.78 -10.20 3.89
N THR A 247 11.08 -9.09 3.23
CA THR A 247 11.22 -7.78 3.83
C THR A 247 9.98 -6.98 3.54
N PHE A 248 9.35 -6.47 4.60
CA PHE A 248 8.17 -5.62 4.53
C PHE A 248 8.60 -4.21 4.93
N SER A 249 8.33 -3.26 4.05
CA SER A 249 8.69 -1.86 4.21
C SER A 249 7.44 -0.99 4.08
N LEU A 250 7.09 -0.26 5.14
CA LEU A 250 6.06 0.78 5.04
C LEU A 250 6.63 1.95 4.22
N VAL A 251 5.87 2.43 3.25
CA VAL A 251 6.27 3.53 2.37
C VAL A 251 5.25 4.67 2.39
N PRO A 252 5.69 5.93 2.21
CA PRO A 252 4.81 7.07 2.18
C PRO A 252 3.91 7.08 0.95
N VAL A 253 2.63 7.35 1.19
CA VAL A 253 1.61 7.65 0.19
C VAL A 253 0.78 8.84 0.67
N GLN A 254 0.08 9.54 -0.23
CA GLN A 254 -0.68 10.73 0.12
C GLN A 254 -2.12 10.38 0.47
N HIS A 255 -2.38 10.13 1.75
CA HIS A 255 -3.70 9.89 2.29
C HIS A 255 -3.80 10.43 3.72
N TYR A 256 -4.76 10.00 4.52
CA TYR A 256 -4.93 10.40 5.91
C TYR A 256 -5.43 9.23 6.75
N SER A 257 -5.60 9.42 8.05
CA SER A 257 -6.20 8.41 8.92
C SER A 257 -7.30 9.04 9.77
N ARG A 258 -8.36 8.28 10.05
CA ARG A 258 -9.44 8.67 10.95
C ARG A 258 -10.37 7.50 11.26
N ARG A 259 -10.63 7.20 12.53
CA ARG A 259 -11.60 6.16 12.92
C ARG A 259 -12.78 6.71 13.72
N TYR A 260 -12.57 7.83 14.40
CA TYR A 260 -13.52 8.51 15.26
C TYR A 260 -13.57 10.01 14.94
N PHE A 261 -14.35 10.78 15.72
CA PHE A 261 -14.54 12.20 15.43
C PHE A 261 -13.30 13.06 15.69
N HIS A 262 -12.45 12.69 16.65
CA HIS A 262 -11.33 13.51 17.16
C HIS A 262 -9.97 12.82 17.04
N ASP A 263 -9.81 11.88 16.11
CA ASP A 263 -8.56 11.12 15.93
C ASP A 263 -7.96 11.24 14.52
N THR A 264 -8.37 12.27 13.76
CA THR A 264 -7.78 12.57 12.45
C THR A 264 -6.27 12.60 12.56
N ASN A 265 -5.58 11.82 11.73
CA ASN A 265 -4.13 11.72 11.66
C ASN A 265 -3.43 11.33 12.97
N GLN A 266 -4.13 10.84 13.99
CA GLN A 266 -3.48 10.35 15.22
C GLN A 266 -2.88 8.95 15.09
N SER A 267 -3.01 8.35 13.91
CA SER A 267 -2.33 7.11 13.51
C SER A 267 -1.73 7.31 12.12
N LEU A 268 -0.63 6.63 11.82
CA LEU A 268 0.01 6.76 10.53
C LEU A 268 -0.79 6.01 9.44
N TRP A 269 -0.60 6.41 8.18
CA TRP A 269 -1.07 5.73 6.98
C TRP A 269 0.13 5.43 6.08
N GLY A 270 0.02 4.51 5.12
CA GLY A 270 1.11 4.22 4.20
C GLY A 270 0.76 3.14 3.17
N GLY A 271 1.64 2.96 2.19
CA GLY A 271 1.69 1.78 1.36
C GLY A 271 2.71 0.77 1.88
N TRP A 272 2.80 -0.39 1.25
CA TRP A 272 3.74 -1.45 1.57
C TRP A 272 4.54 -1.85 0.34
N VAL A 273 5.85 -1.94 0.48
CA VAL A 273 6.72 -2.70 -0.43
C VAL A 273 7.11 -3.99 0.25
N VAL A 274 6.87 -5.12 -0.41
CA VAL A 274 7.25 -6.45 0.06
C VAL A 274 8.24 -7.07 -0.91
N GLN A 275 9.47 -7.28 -0.47
CA GLN A 275 10.54 -7.88 -1.26
C GLN A 275 10.90 -9.26 -0.75
N GLY A 276 11.06 -10.22 -1.65
CA GLY A 276 11.47 -11.57 -1.28
C GLY A 276 11.67 -12.44 -2.51
N LEU A 277 12.60 -13.38 -2.42
CA LEU A 277 12.84 -14.39 -3.47
C LEU A 277 13.07 -13.78 -4.87
N GLY A 278 13.70 -12.61 -4.95
CA GLY A 278 14.01 -11.93 -6.22
C GLY A 278 12.82 -11.23 -6.88
N GLY A 279 11.70 -11.05 -6.17
CA GLY A 279 10.55 -10.26 -6.63
C GLY A 279 10.11 -9.21 -5.61
N SER A 280 9.18 -8.36 -6.03
CA SER A 280 8.67 -7.25 -5.23
C SER A 280 7.17 -7.02 -5.47
N PHE A 281 6.43 -6.75 -4.39
CA PHE A 281 5.04 -6.34 -4.41
C PHE A 281 4.89 -4.94 -3.85
N PHE A 282 4.20 -4.05 -4.55
CA PHE A 282 3.82 -2.75 -4.03
C PHE A 282 2.30 -2.66 -3.83
N PHE A 283 1.87 -2.44 -2.60
CA PHE A 283 0.49 -2.16 -2.25
C PHE A 283 0.38 -0.71 -1.80
N SER A 284 -0.36 0.13 -2.52
CA SER A 284 -0.41 1.56 -2.17
C SER A 284 -1.35 1.88 -1.01
N GLY A 285 -2.28 0.97 -0.66
CA GLY A 285 -3.49 1.37 0.06
C GLY A 285 -4.24 2.45 -0.72
N ASP A 286 -4.84 3.38 0.00
CA ASP A 286 -5.41 4.59 -0.59
C ASP A 286 -4.38 5.70 -0.72
N THR A 287 -4.46 6.43 -1.84
CA THR A 287 -3.55 7.53 -2.09
C THR A 287 -4.05 8.45 -3.19
N ALA A 288 -3.78 9.74 -3.03
CA ALA A 288 -3.64 10.67 -4.13
C ALA A 288 -2.28 10.50 -4.82
N TYR A 289 -2.12 11.11 -5.99
CA TYR A 289 -0.82 11.14 -6.64
C TYR A 289 0.14 12.11 -5.92
N CYS A 290 1.34 11.65 -5.57
CA CYS A 290 2.38 12.46 -4.94
C CYS A 290 3.78 12.04 -5.43
N SER A 291 4.82 12.79 -5.03
CA SER A 291 6.18 12.56 -5.53
C SER A 291 6.87 11.31 -4.96
N SER A 292 6.30 10.68 -3.92
CA SER A 292 6.90 9.52 -3.26
C SER A 292 7.04 8.30 -4.17
N PHE A 293 6.19 8.13 -5.18
CA PHE A 293 6.24 6.94 -6.06
C PHE A 293 7.56 6.80 -6.82
N LYS A 294 8.14 7.93 -7.24
CA LYS A 294 9.48 7.95 -7.83
C LYS A 294 10.56 7.62 -6.80
N ALA A 295 10.40 8.04 -5.54
CA ALA A 295 11.30 7.69 -4.44
C ALA A 295 11.23 6.19 -4.10
N ILE A 296 10.03 5.62 -4.14
CA ILE A 296 9.78 4.19 -3.95
C ILE A 296 10.54 3.39 -5.01
N ASN A 297 10.38 3.70 -6.30
CA ASN A 297 11.16 3.05 -7.36
C ASN A 297 12.66 3.27 -7.20
N HIS A 298 13.10 4.49 -6.88
CA HIS A 298 14.52 4.76 -6.66
C HIS A 298 15.11 3.87 -5.55
N ARG A 299 14.37 3.64 -4.46
CA ARG A 299 14.84 2.88 -3.29
C ARG A 299 14.70 1.37 -3.46
N PHE A 300 13.59 0.91 -4.00
CA PHE A 300 13.22 -0.52 -4.05
C PHE A 300 13.33 -1.14 -5.45
N GLY A 301 13.55 -0.32 -6.47
CA GLY A 301 13.61 -0.75 -7.86
C GLY A 301 12.25 -1.07 -8.46
N LYS A 302 12.30 -1.82 -9.57
CA LYS A 302 11.13 -2.27 -10.34
C LYS A 302 10.23 -3.17 -9.49
N GLN A 303 8.92 -2.92 -9.51
CA GLN A 303 7.94 -3.76 -8.82
C GLN A 303 7.49 -4.91 -9.73
N SER A 304 7.45 -6.14 -9.22
CA SER A 304 6.98 -7.30 -9.99
C SER A 304 5.48 -7.25 -10.17
N VAL A 305 4.76 -6.96 -9.09
CA VAL A 305 3.33 -6.72 -9.11
C VAL A 305 2.98 -5.55 -8.19
N SER A 306 1.93 -4.82 -8.53
CA SER A 306 1.37 -3.78 -7.66
C SER A 306 -0.14 -3.89 -7.54
N ALA A 307 -0.68 -3.36 -6.46
CA ALA A 307 -2.11 -3.16 -6.27
C ALA A 307 -2.33 -1.67 -5.99
N ILE A 308 -3.01 -0.98 -6.91
CA ILE A 308 -3.12 0.49 -6.97
C ILE A 308 -4.61 0.87 -7.08
N PRO A 309 -5.12 1.80 -6.26
CA PRO A 309 -6.52 2.19 -6.29
C PRO A 309 -6.85 2.90 -7.59
N ILE A 310 -8.04 2.63 -8.10
CA ILE A 310 -8.57 3.27 -9.29
C ILE A 310 -9.98 3.85 -9.08
N GLY A 311 -10.56 3.71 -7.88
CA GLY A 311 -11.90 4.20 -7.54
C GLY A 311 -11.87 5.13 -6.33
N ALA A 312 -13.04 5.65 -5.96
CA ALA A 312 -13.24 6.66 -4.93
C ALA A 312 -12.62 8.03 -5.23
N TYR A 313 -12.66 8.46 -6.50
CA TYR A 313 -12.04 9.72 -6.92
C TYR A 313 -13.03 10.85 -7.21
N GLY A 314 -14.34 10.58 -7.36
CA GLY A 314 -15.35 11.56 -7.76
C GLY A 314 -16.14 12.19 -6.59
N PRO A 315 -16.31 13.53 -6.53
CA PRO A 315 -15.81 14.55 -7.46
C PRO A 315 -14.35 14.98 -7.16
N ARG A 316 -13.60 15.33 -8.21
CA ARG A 316 -12.16 15.64 -8.09
C ARG A 316 -11.89 16.84 -7.21
N GLU A 317 -12.75 17.86 -7.23
CA GLU A 317 -12.61 19.07 -6.41
C GLU A 317 -12.55 18.76 -4.91
N VAL A 318 -13.16 17.65 -4.49
CA VAL A 318 -13.26 17.21 -3.09
C VAL A 318 -12.19 16.17 -2.76
N LEU A 319 -11.91 15.24 -3.67
CA LEU A 319 -11.15 14.01 -3.36
C LEU A 319 -9.74 13.96 -3.93
N HIS A 320 -9.34 14.90 -4.80
CA HIS A 320 -8.01 14.85 -5.46
C HIS A 320 -6.81 14.84 -4.51
N ASN A 321 -6.97 15.39 -3.30
CA ASN A 321 -5.90 15.41 -2.30
C ASN A 321 -5.73 14.06 -1.57
N GLN A 322 -6.71 13.16 -1.63
CA GLN A 322 -6.73 11.90 -0.88
C GLN A 322 -6.80 10.66 -1.78
N HIS A 323 -7.37 10.78 -2.98
CA HIS A 323 -7.53 9.69 -3.95
C HIS A 323 -7.09 10.10 -5.35
N CYS A 324 -6.32 9.21 -5.98
CA CYS A 324 -5.96 9.32 -7.39
C CYS A 324 -7.14 8.94 -8.28
N ASP A 325 -7.26 9.61 -9.42
CA ASP A 325 -8.10 9.12 -10.52
C ASP A 325 -7.35 8.05 -11.32
N VAL A 326 -8.02 7.45 -12.31
CA VAL A 326 -7.45 6.37 -13.13
C VAL A 326 -6.18 6.81 -13.87
N ALA A 327 -6.14 8.04 -14.41
CA ALA A 327 -4.96 8.53 -15.11
C ALA A 327 -3.76 8.70 -14.17
N GLN A 328 -4.01 9.22 -12.97
CA GLN A 328 -3.03 9.28 -11.90
C GLN A 328 -2.58 7.89 -11.43
N ALA A 329 -3.49 6.91 -11.32
CA ALA A 329 -3.13 5.53 -10.98
C ALA A 329 -2.18 4.92 -12.03
N ILE A 330 -2.41 5.18 -13.32
CA ILE A 330 -1.49 4.77 -14.41
C ILE A 330 -0.13 5.47 -14.24
N GLN A 331 -0.11 6.75 -13.84
CA GLN A 331 1.14 7.44 -13.53
C GLN A 331 1.86 6.81 -12.32
N ILE A 332 1.14 6.37 -11.28
CA ILE A 332 1.71 5.62 -10.15
C ILE A 332 2.36 4.34 -10.66
N HIS A 333 1.65 3.55 -11.48
CA HIS A 333 2.18 2.32 -12.10
C HIS A 333 3.51 2.57 -12.82
N LYS A 334 3.60 3.66 -13.59
CA LYS A 334 4.82 4.08 -14.30
C LYS A 334 5.93 4.53 -13.34
N ASP A 335 5.60 5.35 -12.34
CA ASP A 335 6.57 5.94 -11.43
C ASP A 335 7.20 4.92 -10.47
N VAL A 336 6.40 3.96 -9.99
CA VAL A 336 6.91 2.82 -9.22
C VAL A 336 7.58 1.76 -10.11
N ASN A 337 7.54 1.96 -11.44
CA ASN A 337 8.06 1.02 -12.44
C ASN A 337 7.52 -0.39 -12.20
N SER A 338 6.19 -0.54 -12.18
CA SER A 338 5.58 -1.85 -11.99
C SER A 338 5.54 -2.63 -13.30
N ALA A 339 5.90 -3.91 -13.27
CA ALA A 339 5.73 -4.81 -14.41
C ALA A 339 4.26 -5.22 -14.62
N SER A 340 3.46 -5.22 -13.55
CA SER A 340 2.08 -5.70 -13.54
C SER A 340 1.30 -5.04 -12.41
N SER A 341 0.17 -4.41 -12.67
CA SER A 341 -0.68 -3.78 -11.66
C SER A 341 -2.11 -4.31 -11.69
N LEU A 342 -2.67 -4.53 -10.51
CA LEU A 342 -4.09 -4.78 -10.28
C LEU A 342 -4.77 -3.49 -9.81
N GLY A 343 -5.87 -3.11 -10.46
CA GLY A 343 -6.74 -2.03 -10.02
C GLY A 343 -7.58 -2.44 -8.80
N ILE A 344 -7.48 -1.69 -7.70
CA ILE A 344 -8.21 -1.94 -6.45
C ILE A 344 -9.11 -0.74 -6.07
N HIS A 345 -9.79 -0.82 -4.91
CA HIS A 345 -10.60 0.26 -4.33
C HIS A 345 -11.86 0.66 -5.13
N TRP A 346 -12.29 -0.19 -6.08
CA TRP A 346 -13.48 0.04 -6.91
C TRP A 346 -14.42 -1.18 -6.87
N GLY A 347 -15.60 -1.07 -7.51
CA GLY A 347 -16.48 -2.22 -7.75
C GLY A 347 -17.15 -2.85 -6.51
N THR A 348 -17.01 -2.27 -5.30
CA THR A 348 -17.41 -2.92 -4.05
C THR A 348 -18.38 -2.12 -3.20
N TRP A 349 -18.03 -0.88 -2.84
CA TRP A 349 -18.89 0.08 -2.15
C TRP A 349 -19.11 1.32 -3.02
N VAL A 350 -20.23 2.00 -2.79
CA VAL A 350 -20.43 3.37 -3.29
C VAL A 350 -19.91 4.31 -2.19
N LEU A 351 -18.68 4.77 -2.33
CA LEU A 351 -18.05 5.72 -1.41
C LEU A 351 -18.16 7.18 -1.90
N THR A 352 -18.41 7.32 -3.20
CA THR A 352 -18.18 8.53 -4.01
C THR A 352 -19.16 8.55 -5.18
N GLU A 353 -19.05 9.54 -6.07
CA GLU A 353 -20.06 9.81 -7.11
C GLU A 353 -19.80 9.21 -8.48
N GLU A 354 -18.59 8.70 -8.77
CA GLU A 354 -18.31 8.14 -10.08
C GLU A 354 -19.21 6.93 -10.39
N PHE A 355 -19.46 6.71 -11.68
CA PHE A 355 -20.21 5.53 -12.12
C PHE A 355 -19.45 4.27 -11.74
N TYR A 356 -20.16 3.26 -11.20
CA TYR A 356 -19.52 2.13 -10.54
C TYR A 356 -18.59 1.29 -11.44
N LEU A 357 -18.80 1.31 -12.76
CA LEU A 357 -17.90 0.70 -13.75
C LEU A 357 -16.89 1.67 -14.37
N GLU A 358 -17.04 2.97 -14.14
CA GLU A 358 -16.16 4.00 -14.72
C GLU A 358 -14.69 3.71 -14.43
N PRO A 359 -14.26 3.34 -13.21
CA PRO A 359 -12.87 2.98 -12.94
C PRO A 359 -12.31 1.91 -13.88
N LYS A 360 -13.05 0.82 -14.11
CA LYS A 360 -12.64 -0.28 -14.99
C LYS A 360 -12.63 0.15 -16.45
N GLN A 361 -13.70 0.81 -16.90
CA GLN A 361 -13.86 1.24 -18.28
C GLN A 361 -12.80 2.28 -18.67
N ASP A 362 -12.50 3.22 -17.77
CA ASP A 362 -11.47 4.22 -18.01
C ASP A 362 -10.08 3.62 -17.96
N LEU A 363 -9.81 2.65 -17.07
CA LEU A 363 -8.51 1.97 -17.06
C LEU A 363 -8.28 1.24 -18.39
N GLU A 364 -9.25 0.45 -18.83
CA GLU A 364 -9.20 -0.26 -20.12
C GLU A 364 -9.01 0.73 -21.28
N ARG A 365 -9.79 1.81 -21.32
CA ARG A 365 -9.71 2.85 -22.36
C ARG A 365 -8.35 3.53 -22.39
N LEU A 366 -7.81 3.92 -21.24
CA LEU A 366 -6.54 4.64 -21.15
C LEU A 366 -5.36 3.72 -21.47
N MET A 367 -5.34 2.50 -20.92
CA MET A 367 -4.28 1.52 -21.17
C MET A 367 -4.23 1.07 -22.64
N ASN A 368 -5.40 0.97 -23.32
CA ASN A 368 -5.45 0.68 -24.76
C ASN A 368 -4.82 1.78 -25.65
N ASN A 369 -4.70 3.01 -25.14
CA ASN A 369 -4.07 4.12 -25.85
C ASN A 369 -2.56 4.26 -25.55
N GLU A 370 -2.01 3.45 -24.64
CA GLU A 370 -0.60 3.46 -24.30
C GLU A 370 0.24 2.75 -25.37
N THR A 371 1.26 3.42 -25.89
CA THR A 371 2.06 2.95 -27.04
C THR A 371 3.25 2.07 -26.67
N ASP A 372 3.54 1.89 -25.38
CA ASP A 372 4.83 1.38 -24.88
C ASP A 372 4.79 -0.09 -24.40
N CYS A 373 3.98 -0.96 -25.04
CA CYS A 373 3.77 -2.35 -24.60
C CYS A 373 3.23 -2.50 -23.17
N LEU A 374 2.64 -1.41 -22.62
CA LEU A 374 2.02 -1.38 -21.29
C LEU A 374 0.55 -1.79 -21.30
N SER A 375 -0.07 -1.98 -22.46
CA SER A 375 -1.54 -2.15 -22.58
C SER A 375 -2.13 -3.23 -21.65
N ASP A 376 -1.39 -4.31 -21.40
CA ASP A 376 -1.82 -5.42 -20.54
C ASP A 376 -1.16 -5.42 -19.15
N SER A 377 -0.29 -4.45 -18.86
CA SER A 377 0.48 -4.37 -17.61
C SER A 377 -0.31 -3.76 -16.45
N PHE A 378 -1.48 -3.16 -16.69
CA PHE A 378 -2.36 -2.67 -15.63
C PHE A 378 -3.80 -3.06 -15.95
N TYR A 379 -4.38 -3.93 -15.13
CA TYR A 379 -5.68 -4.56 -15.40
C TYR A 379 -6.59 -4.54 -14.17
N CYS A 380 -7.88 -4.74 -14.43
CA CYS A 380 -8.86 -5.11 -13.42
C CYS A 380 -9.07 -6.63 -13.40
N LEU A 381 -9.50 -7.15 -12.26
CA LEU A 381 -10.03 -8.51 -12.13
C LEU A 381 -11.51 -8.42 -11.74
N ASP A 382 -12.26 -9.49 -11.97
CA ASP A 382 -13.57 -9.64 -11.35
C ASP A 382 -13.41 -10.08 -9.89
N HIS A 383 -14.42 -9.85 -9.05
CA HIS A 383 -14.38 -10.23 -7.64
C HIS A 383 -14.13 -11.74 -7.52
N GLY A 384 -13.07 -12.12 -6.80
CA GLY A 384 -12.68 -13.50 -6.58
C GLY A 384 -11.84 -14.11 -7.71
N ALA A 385 -11.62 -13.40 -8.81
CA ALA A 385 -10.73 -13.86 -9.86
C ALA A 385 -9.26 -13.77 -9.42
N SER A 386 -8.45 -14.68 -9.97
CA SER A 386 -7.01 -14.74 -9.75
C SER A 386 -6.25 -14.55 -11.06
N LYS A 387 -5.05 -13.99 -10.97
CA LYS A 387 -4.08 -13.96 -12.08
C LYS A 387 -2.72 -14.42 -11.59
N VAL A 388 -2.06 -15.25 -12.38
CA VAL A 388 -0.66 -15.64 -12.16
C VAL A 388 0.22 -14.64 -12.92
N VAL A 389 1.14 -13.99 -12.21
CA VAL A 389 1.99 -12.92 -12.71
C VAL A 389 3.45 -13.22 -12.44
N LYS A 390 4.35 -12.70 -13.26
CA LYS A 390 5.79 -12.89 -13.07
C LYS A 390 6.22 -12.25 -11.75
N TRP A 391 6.83 -13.04 -10.87
CA TRP A 391 7.36 -12.56 -9.59
C TRP A 391 8.83 -12.20 -9.71
N ARG A 392 9.65 -13.07 -10.32
CA ARG A 392 11.07 -12.78 -10.56
C ARG A 392 11.23 -12.09 -11.90
N LEU A 393 11.48 -10.79 -11.86
CA LEU A 393 11.77 -10.04 -13.08
C LEU A 393 13.21 -10.33 -13.51
N THR A 394 13.42 -10.69 -14.78
CA THR A 394 14.76 -10.72 -15.37
C THR A 394 15.19 -9.28 -15.64
N ASN A 395 16.42 -8.94 -15.22
CA ASN A 395 17.02 -7.65 -15.54
C ASN A 395 17.27 -7.48 -17.03
#